data_AF-A0A1E7HWL3-F1
#
_entry.id   AF-A0A1E7HWL3-F1
#
_cell.length_a   1.000
_cell.length_b   1.000
_cell.length_c   1.000
_cell.angle_alpha   90.00
_cell.angle_beta   90.00
_cell.angle_gamma   90.00
#
_symmetry.space_group_name_H-M   'P 1'
#
loop_
_entity.id
_entity.type
_entity.pdbx_description
1 polymer ?
#
loop_
_entity_poly.entity_id
_entity_poly.type
_entity_poly.pdbx_seq_one_letter_code
_entity_poly.pdbx_strand_id
1 'polypeptide(L)'
;MKLMENDFYRTEPLWGATDTWKTVNRNLECLIRRNGSKMDRAVALARDVQVRLESIFSLLDDLCAVTCPWCPDQCCLVAKVWIDFKDLLFLHLNGHEIPPAQLLADFKETCNYLSPRGCMLPRIARPWVCTWYLCPTQKANFRQKPESVQDKFTRTIQAIKTGRKGMESEFIRIVS
;
A
#
# COMPACT_ATOMS: atom_id res chain seq x y z
N MET A 1 5.29 -19.67 -10.70
CA MET A 1 5.33 -18.79 -9.50
C MET A 1 6.76 -18.29 -9.32
N LYS A 2 7.16 -17.25 -10.05
CA LYS A 2 8.46 -16.59 -9.84
C LYS A 2 8.27 -15.57 -8.73
N LEU A 3 8.78 -15.90 -7.55
CA LEU A 3 8.90 -15.01 -6.40
C LEU A 3 9.75 -13.80 -6.80
N MET A 4 9.38 -12.65 -6.27
CA MET A 4 10.08 -11.38 -6.41
C MET A 4 11.48 -11.54 -5.79
N GLU A 5 12.48 -11.84 -6.59
CA GLU A 5 13.88 -11.68 -6.22
C GLU A 5 14.26 -10.19 -6.24
N ASN A 6 14.99 -9.77 -5.20
CA ASN A 6 15.74 -8.52 -5.03
C ASN A 6 15.19 -7.37 -4.14
N ASP A 7 14.37 -7.64 -3.11
CA ASP A 7 14.22 -6.70 -1.98
C ASP A 7 14.50 -7.33 -0.59
N PHE A 8 14.90 -8.61 -0.54
CA PHE A 8 15.14 -9.34 0.72
C PHE A 8 16.43 -8.97 1.48
N TYR A 9 17.29 -8.10 0.92
CA TYR A 9 18.59 -7.75 1.51
C TYR A 9 18.68 -6.30 2.01
N ARG A 10 17.57 -5.57 2.10
CA ARG A 10 17.62 -4.23 2.71
C ARG A 10 17.82 -4.38 4.21
N THR A 11 18.77 -3.61 4.75
CA THR A 11 18.98 -3.47 6.19
C THR A 11 18.12 -2.38 6.81
N GLU A 12 17.53 -1.52 5.97
CA GLU A 12 16.71 -0.36 6.37
C GLU A 12 15.54 -0.11 5.41
N PRO A 13 14.42 0.47 5.89
CA PRO A 13 13.29 0.83 5.05
C PRO A 13 13.63 1.98 4.09
N LEU A 14 12.98 1.98 2.92
CA LEU A 14 13.10 3.10 1.97
C LEU A 14 12.62 4.40 2.61
N TRP A 15 13.48 5.42 2.59
CA TRP A 15 13.19 6.75 3.13
C TRP A 15 12.75 6.75 4.59
N GLY A 16 13.31 5.86 5.42
CA GLY A 16 13.00 5.76 6.85
C GLY A 16 13.30 7.04 7.62
N ALA A 17 14.39 7.74 7.28
CA ALA A 17 14.76 9.00 7.91
C ALA A 17 13.86 10.17 7.45
N THR A 18 13.42 11.00 8.40
CA THR A 18 12.51 12.14 8.17
C THR A 18 12.92 13.06 7.02
N ASP A 19 14.21 13.39 6.90
CA ASP A 19 14.68 14.30 5.84
C ASP A 19 14.62 13.65 4.46
N THR A 20 14.94 12.35 4.38
CA THR A 20 14.79 11.60 3.12
C THR A 20 13.32 11.43 2.73
N TRP A 21 12.42 11.23 3.71
CA TRP A 21 10.97 11.17 3.50
C TRP A 21 10.43 12.49 2.96
N LYS A 22 10.79 13.62 3.57
CA LYS A 22 10.39 14.95 3.08
C LYS A 22 10.93 15.21 1.67
N THR A 23 12.18 14.83 1.41
CA THR A 23 12.85 15.06 0.13
C THR A 23 12.19 14.27 -1.01
N VAL A 24 11.92 12.97 -0.81
CA VAL A 24 11.27 12.16 -1.87
C VAL A 24 9.88 12.70 -2.21
N ASN A 25 9.11 13.12 -1.20
CA ASN A 25 7.76 13.64 -1.40
C ASN A 25 7.76 14.97 -2.17
N ARG A 26 8.65 15.90 -1.82
CA ARG A 26 8.83 17.16 -2.57
C ARG A 26 9.28 16.93 -4.01
N ASN A 27 10.18 15.97 -4.23
CA ASN A 27 10.66 15.64 -5.56
C ASN A 27 9.55 15.04 -6.43
N LEU A 28 8.77 14.10 -5.89
CA LEU A 28 7.63 13.52 -6.59
C LEU A 28 6.58 14.58 -6.95
N GLU A 29 6.21 15.43 -5.99
CA GLU A 29 5.27 16.53 -6.23
C GLU A 29 5.77 17.46 -7.35
N CYS A 30 7.05 17.85 -7.29
CA CYS A 30 7.67 18.71 -8.30
C CYS A 30 7.65 18.05 -9.70
N LEU A 31 8.01 16.76 -9.79
CA LEU A 31 8.02 16.01 -11.05
C LEU A 31 6.61 15.89 -11.65
N ILE A 32 5.61 15.60 -10.82
CA ILE A 32 4.21 15.50 -11.26
C ILE A 32 3.73 16.86 -11.77
N ARG A 33 3.94 17.94 -10.99
CA ARG A 33 3.56 19.29 -11.37
C ARG A 33 4.24 19.77 -12.65
N ARG A 34 5.55 19.51 -12.80
CA ARG A 34 6.33 19.91 -13.98
C ARG A 34 5.83 19.26 -15.27
N ASN A 35 5.34 18.03 -15.20
CA ASN A 35 4.90 17.29 -16.37
C ASN A 35 3.42 17.51 -16.71
N GLY A 36 2.62 18.03 -15.77
CA GLY A 36 1.25 18.49 -16.02
C GLY A 36 0.40 17.42 -16.71
N SER A 37 -0.25 17.78 -17.82
CA SER A 37 -1.12 16.88 -18.58
C SER A 37 -0.43 15.65 -19.16
N LYS A 38 0.91 15.63 -19.27
CA LYS A 38 1.62 14.39 -19.64
C LYS A 38 1.36 13.27 -18.63
N MET A 39 1.02 13.61 -17.38
CA MET A 39 0.67 12.67 -16.31
C MET A 39 -0.76 12.14 -16.38
N ASP A 40 -1.63 12.60 -17.28
CA ASP A 40 -3.06 12.26 -17.31
C ASP A 40 -3.29 10.74 -17.34
N ARG A 41 -2.48 10.00 -18.10
CA ARG A 41 -2.57 8.54 -18.14
C ARG A 41 -2.16 7.88 -16.83
N ALA A 42 -1.10 8.36 -16.18
CA ALA A 42 -0.68 7.86 -14.87
C ALA A 42 -1.73 8.14 -13.80
N VAL A 43 -2.35 9.33 -13.83
CA VAL A 43 -3.48 9.72 -12.97
C VAL A 43 -4.69 8.82 -13.22
N ALA A 44 -5.04 8.55 -14.47
CA ALA A 44 -6.15 7.65 -14.79
C ALA A 44 -5.92 6.22 -14.26
N LEU A 45 -4.70 5.70 -14.39
CA LEU A 45 -4.32 4.40 -13.81
C LEU A 45 -4.39 4.41 -12.28
N ALA A 46 -3.92 5.48 -11.63
CA ALA A 46 -3.99 5.64 -10.19
C ALA A 46 -5.44 5.67 -9.68
N ARG A 47 -6.36 6.32 -10.42
CA ARG A 47 -7.80 6.35 -10.14
C ARG A 47 -8.46 4.99 -10.30
N ASP A 48 -8.14 4.24 -11.37
CA ASP A 48 -8.64 2.87 -11.53
C ASP A 48 -8.17 1.95 -10.40
N VAL A 49 -6.91 2.08 -9.97
CA VAL A 49 -6.39 1.39 -8.78
C VAL A 49 -7.19 1.76 -7.53
N GLN A 50 -7.49 3.05 -7.32
CA GLN A 50 -8.29 3.51 -6.18
C GLN A 50 -9.68 2.89 -6.16
N VAL A 51 -10.42 2.94 -7.27
CA VAL A 51 -11.76 2.35 -7.37
C VAL A 51 -11.74 0.85 -7.02
N ARG A 52 -10.71 0.14 -7.51
CA ARG A 52 -10.55 -1.29 -7.20
C ARG A 52 -10.23 -1.54 -5.73
N LEU A 53 -9.36 -0.73 -5.13
CA LEU A 53 -9.05 -0.79 -3.70
C LEU A 53 -10.33 -0.59 -2.87
N GLU A 54 -11.07 0.48 -3.12
CA GLU A 54 -12.31 0.81 -2.41
C GLU A 54 -13.34 -0.32 -2.52
N SER A 55 -13.42 -1.00 -3.68
CA SER A 55 -14.34 -2.12 -3.90
C SER A 55 -14.11 -3.34 -3.00
N ILE A 56 -12.93 -3.45 -2.35
CA ILE A 56 -12.59 -4.55 -1.42
C ILE A 56 -12.44 -4.09 0.03
N PHE A 57 -12.60 -2.80 0.33
CA PHE A 57 -12.39 -2.28 1.68
C PHE A 57 -13.36 -2.88 2.70
N SER A 58 -14.65 -2.97 2.37
CA SER A 58 -15.64 -3.56 3.28
C SER A 58 -15.29 -5.00 3.69
N LEU A 59 -14.90 -5.85 2.73
CA LEU A 59 -14.46 -7.21 3.00
C LEU A 59 -13.22 -7.24 3.93
N LEU A 60 -12.26 -6.35 3.71
CA LEU A 60 -11.06 -6.28 4.54
C LEU A 60 -11.36 -5.72 5.93
N ASP A 61 -12.28 -4.77 6.05
CA ASP A 61 -12.74 -4.23 7.32
C ASP A 61 -13.50 -5.28 8.13
N ASP A 62 -14.37 -6.07 7.49
CA ASP A 62 -15.05 -7.21 8.12
C ASP A 62 -14.06 -8.24 8.66
N LEU A 63 -13.06 -8.61 7.85
CA LEU A 63 -12.01 -9.54 8.27
C LEU A 63 -11.22 -8.96 9.46
N CYS A 64 -10.85 -7.67 9.39
CA CYS A 64 -10.16 -6.99 10.49
C CYS A 64 -11.01 -6.91 11.76
N ALA A 65 -12.29 -6.57 11.67
CA ALA A 65 -13.18 -6.40 12.81
C ALA A 65 -13.33 -7.70 13.62
N VAL A 66 -13.34 -8.84 12.94
CA VAL A 66 -13.45 -10.16 13.59
C VAL A 66 -12.10 -10.62 14.17
N THR A 67 -10.97 -10.27 13.54
CA THR A 67 -9.66 -10.83 13.94
C THR A 67 -8.78 -9.90 14.76
N CYS A 68 -8.69 -8.62 14.39
CA CYS A 68 -7.67 -7.70 14.91
C CYS A 68 -7.85 -7.30 16.38
N PRO A 69 -9.07 -7.09 16.93
CA PRO A 69 -9.24 -6.70 18.32
C PRO A 69 -8.70 -7.69 19.35
N TRP A 70 -8.58 -8.97 18.97
CA TRP A 70 -8.18 -10.07 19.86
C TRP A 70 -6.84 -10.69 19.47
N CYS A 71 -6.15 -10.12 18.48
CA CYS A 71 -4.92 -10.69 17.94
C CYS A 71 -3.73 -10.30 18.83
N PRO A 72 -3.04 -11.27 19.48
CA PRO A 72 -1.83 -10.97 20.24
C PRO A 72 -0.66 -10.57 19.34
N ASP A 73 -0.64 -11.10 18.11
CA ASP A 73 0.42 -10.92 17.11
C ASP A 73 -0.05 -10.03 15.96
N GLN A 74 -0.40 -8.77 16.28
CA GLN A 74 -0.85 -7.81 15.26
C GLN A 74 0.20 -7.70 14.15
N CYS A 75 -0.25 -7.69 12.88
CA CYS A 75 0.67 -7.67 11.74
C CYS A 75 1.63 -6.48 11.78
N CYS A 76 1.25 -5.35 12.38
CA CYS A 76 2.11 -4.18 12.54
C CYS A 76 3.29 -4.37 13.52
N LEU A 77 3.26 -5.40 14.38
CA LEU A 77 4.37 -5.74 15.28
C LEU A 77 5.44 -6.59 14.59
N VAL A 78 5.01 -7.44 13.66
CA VAL A 78 5.88 -8.45 13.03
C VAL A 78 6.23 -8.12 11.57
N ALA A 79 5.29 -7.52 10.83
CA ALA A 79 5.47 -7.21 9.43
C ALA A 79 6.28 -5.92 9.32
N LYS A 80 7.53 -6.06 8.89
CA LYS A 80 8.43 -4.95 8.58
C LYS A 80 8.03 -4.34 7.24
N VAL A 81 7.00 -3.49 7.30
CA VAL A 81 6.34 -2.89 6.14
C VAL A 81 6.66 -1.40 6.07
N TRP A 82 6.88 -0.90 4.86
CA TRP A 82 7.07 0.52 4.55
C TRP A 82 6.24 0.90 3.31
N ILE A 83 6.02 2.21 3.12
CA ILE A 83 5.47 2.79 1.89
C ILE A 83 6.57 2.73 0.84
N ASP A 84 6.32 1.99 -0.25
CA ASP A 84 7.24 1.89 -1.37
C ASP A 84 7.04 3.02 -2.40
N PHE A 85 7.83 3.00 -3.47
CA PHE A 85 7.72 4.00 -4.55
C PHE A 85 6.33 4.02 -5.21
N LYS A 86 5.72 2.85 -5.40
CA LYS A 86 4.38 2.73 -6.03
C LYS A 86 3.29 3.25 -5.10
N ASP A 87 3.44 3.04 -3.80
CA ASP A 87 2.55 3.60 -2.79
C ASP A 87 2.60 5.12 -2.82
N LEU A 88 3.81 5.71 -2.83
CA LEU A 88 3.94 7.17 -2.95
C LEU A 88 3.34 7.70 -4.25
N LEU A 89 3.65 7.09 -5.39
CA LEU A 89 3.06 7.49 -6.68
C LEU A 89 1.53 7.43 -6.64
N PHE A 90 0.96 6.37 -6.07
CA PHE A 90 -0.48 6.23 -5.93
C PHE A 90 -1.11 7.36 -5.12
N LEU A 91 -0.50 7.72 -3.98
CA LEU A 91 -1.01 8.79 -3.12
C LEU A 91 -0.92 10.15 -3.79
N HIS A 92 0.25 10.48 -4.36
CA HIS A 92 0.46 11.76 -5.04
C HIS A 92 -0.44 11.93 -6.27
N LEU A 93 -0.57 10.91 -7.12
CA LEU A 93 -1.36 11.00 -8.36
C LEU A 93 -2.88 11.08 -8.12
N ASN A 94 -3.36 10.59 -6.97
CA ASN A 94 -4.76 10.74 -6.56
C ASN A 94 -5.00 11.96 -5.66
N GLY A 95 -3.95 12.69 -5.26
CA GLY A 95 -4.07 13.85 -4.37
C GLY A 95 -4.44 13.48 -2.93
N HIS A 96 -4.09 12.27 -2.48
CA HIS A 96 -4.28 11.87 -1.07
C HIS A 96 -3.27 12.57 -0.16
N GLU A 97 -3.65 12.76 1.10
CA GLU A 97 -2.70 13.21 2.12
C GLU A 97 -1.56 12.19 2.28
N ILE A 98 -0.33 12.68 2.18
CA ILE A 98 0.85 11.87 2.41
C ILE A 98 1.07 11.74 3.93
N PRO A 99 1.28 10.52 4.46
CA PRO A 99 1.59 10.35 5.87
C PRO A 99 2.83 11.20 6.27
N PRO A 100 2.81 11.85 7.46
CA PRO A 100 3.85 12.81 7.84
C PRO A 100 5.25 12.20 7.97
N ALA A 101 5.32 10.87 8.16
CA ALA A 101 6.55 10.10 8.21
C ALA A 101 6.34 8.70 7.59
N GLN A 102 7.45 8.05 7.23
CA GLN A 102 7.46 6.64 6.87
C GLN A 102 6.93 5.78 8.03
N LEU A 103 6.42 4.58 7.74
CA LEU A 103 5.88 3.67 8.75
C LEU A 103 6.93 3.17 9.74
N LEU A 104 8.18 3.02 9.29
CA LEU A 104 9.32 2.54 10.07
C LEU A 104 10.50 3.45 9.75
N ALA A 105 11.21 3.95 10.77
CA ALA A 105 12.51 4.59 10.54
C ALA A 105 13.62 3.53 10.46
N ASP A 106 13.53 2.49 11.30
CA ASP A 106 14.44 1.34 11.34
C ASP A 106 13.63 0.02 11.46
N PHE A 107 14.17 -1.10 10.97
CA PHE A 107 13.50 -2.40 11.07
C PHE A 107 13.38 -2.97 12.48
N LYS A 108 14.09 -2.43 13.47
CA LYS A 108 13.94 -2.80 14.88
C LYS A 108 12.72 -2.14 15.52
N GLU A 109 12.17 -1.11 14.90
CA GLU A 109 11.01 -0.39 15.40
C GLU A 109 9.69 -1.07 15.05
N THR A 110 8.63 -0.61 15.74
CA THR A 110 7.24 -0.92 15.42
C THR A 110 6.67 0.13 14.47
N CYS A 111 5.62 -0.22 13.72
CA CYS A 111 4.97 0.73 12.83
C CYS A 111 4.49 1.99 13.59
N ASN A 112 4.88 3.18 13.11
CA ASN A 112 4.53 4.50 13.65
C ASN A 112 3.02 4.78 13.74
N TYR A 113 2.22 3.98 13.03
CA TYR A 113 0.76 4.15 12.95
C TYR A 113 0.00 3.03 13.67
N LEU A 114 0.69 2.22 14.48
CA LEU A 114 0.05 1.24 15.34
C LEU A 114 -0.53 1.92 16.59
N SER A 115 -1.79 1.64 16.88
CA SER A 115 -2.43 2.00 18.16
C SER A 115 -3.00 0.77 18.84
N PRO A 116 -3.40 0.85 20.13
CA PRO A 116 -4.12 -0.23 20.79
C PRO A 116 -5.41 -0.67 20.08
N ARG A 117 -6.00 0.21 19.23
CA ARG A 117 -7.20 -0.08 18.44
C ARG A 117 -6.89 -0.53 17.00
N GLY A 118 -5.63 -0.80 16.69
CA GLY A 118 -5.16 -1.16 15.36
C GLY A 118 -4.53 0.02 14.61
N CYS A 119 -4.43 -0.11 13.29
CA CYS A 119 -3.75 0.87 12.44
C CYS A 119 -4.53 2.19 12.34
N MET A 120 -3.89 3.30 12.67
CA MET A 120 -4.44 4.66 12.60
C MET A 120 -4.49 5.22 11.18
N LEU A 121 -3.78 4.63 10.22
CA LEU A 121 -3.86 5.09 8.82
C LEU A 121 -5.21 4.70 8.20
N PRO A 122 -5.88 5.62 7.48
CA PRO A 122 -6.98 5.29 6.59
C PRO A 122 -6.55 4.21 5.60
N ARG A 123 -7.46 3.28 5.25
CA ARG A 123 -7.11 2.11 4.41
C ARG A 123 -6.52 2.50 3.06
N ILE A 124 -6.98 3.60 2.48
CA ILE A 124 -6.48 4.15 1.22
C ILE A 124 -5.02 4.65 1.31
N ALA A 125 -4.57 5.06 2.50
CA ALA A 125 -3.22 5.57 2.74
C ALA A 125 -2.23 4.49 3.21
N ARG A 126 -2.70 3.25 3.43
CA ARG A 126 -1.85 2.15 3.86
C ARG A 126 -1.02 1.63 2.67
N PRO A 127 0.21 1.14 2.92
CA PRO A 127 0.99 0.46 1.89
C PRO A 127 0.21 -0.68 1.25
N TRP A 128 0.49 -0.95 -0.02
CA TRP A 128 -0.16 -2.02 -0.76
C TRP A 128 -0.08 -3.37 -0.05
N VAL A 129 1.06 -3.70 0.56
CA VAL A 129 1.22 -4.94 1.33
C VAL A 129 0.26 -5.06 2.51
N CYS A 130 -0.11 -3.96 3.17
CA CYS A 130 -1.14 -3.96 4.21
C CYS A 130 -2.55 -4.24 3.67
N THR A 131 -2.75 -4.17 2.35
CA THR A 131 -4.05 -4.45 1.72
C THR A 131 -4.16 -5.90 1.27
N TRP A 132 -3.11 -6.48 0.68
CA TRP A 132 -3.17 -7.85 0.15
C TRP A 132 -2.66 -8.92 1.13
N TYR A 133 -1.94 -8.54 2.18
CA TYR A 133 -1.56 -9.47 3.25
C TYR A 133 -2.77 -9.79 4.14
N LEU A 134 -3.16 -11.07 4.14
CA LEU A 134 -4.09 -11.63 5.12
C LEU A 134 -3.29 -12.49 6.12
N CYS A 135 -3.42 -12.23 7.42
CA CYS A 135 -2.80 -13.07 8.45
C CYS A 135 -3.44 -14.48 8.47
N PRO A 136 -2.82 -15.49 9.11
CA PRO A 136 -3.37 -16.86 9.14
C PRO A 136 -4.84 -16.93 9.58
N THR A 137 -5.21 -16.17 10.62
CA THR A 137 -6.59 -16.09 11.12
C THR A 137 -7.54 -15.44 10.11
N GLN A 138 -7.12 -14.37 9.44
CA GLN A 138 -7.92 -13.73 8.37
C GLN A 138 -8.06 -14.65 7.16
N LYS A 139 -7.01 -15.38 6.78
CA LYS A 139 -7.06 -16.38 5.71
C LYS A 139 -8.06 -17.49 6.03
N ALA A 140 -8.09 -17.98 7.27
CA ALA A 140 -9.05 -18.99 7.70
C ALA A 140 -10.50 -18.47 7.60
N ASN A 141 -10.77 -17.24 8.08
CA ASN A 141 -12.09 -16.62 7.95
C ASN A 141 -12.48 -16.35 6.48
N PHE A 142 -11.53 -15.90 5.66
CA PHE A 142 -11.76 -15.62 4.25
C PHE A 142 -12.11 -16.89 3.46
N ARG A 143 -11.48 -18.03 3.78
CA ARG A 143 -11.80 -19.34 3.16
C ARG A 143 -13.23 -19.83 3.43
N GLN A 144 -13.88 -19.31 4.46
CA GLN A 144 -15.29 -19.62 4.77
C GLN A 144 -16.27 -18.74 3.97
N LYS A 145 -15.80 -17.70 3.27
CA LYS A 145 -16.65 -16.87 2.42
C LYS A 145 -17.06 -17.64 1.15
N PRO A 146 -18.18 -17.28 0.50
CA PRO A 146 -18.57 -17.90 -0.78
C PRO A 146 -17.45 -17.82 -1.82
N GLU A 147 -17.31 -18.86 -2.64
CA GLU A 147 -16.27 -18.94 -3.69
C GLU A 147 -16.29 -17.72 -4.62
N SER A 148 -17.48 -17.24 -4.97
CA SER A 148 -17.66 -16.02 -5.78
C SER A 148 -17.02 -14.77 -5.16
N VAL A 149 -17.03 -14.64 -3.82
CA VAL A 149 -16.38 -13.55 -3.09
C VAL A 149 -14.86 -13.73 -3.13
N GLN A 150 -14.39 -14.97 -2.96
CA GLN A 150 -12.96 -15.28 -3.00
C GLN A 150 -12.35 -15.01 -4.38
N ASP A 151 -13.05 -15.40 -5.43
CA ASP A 151 -12.66 -15.16 -6.83
C ASP A 151 -12.68 -13.68 -7.19
N LYS A 152 -13.73 -12.96 -6.75
CA LYS A 152 -13.81 -11.51 -6.96
C LYS A 152 -12.62 -10.82 -6.29
N PHE A 153 -12.35 -11.14 -5.03
CA PHE A 153 -11.21 -10.57 -4.31
C PHE A 153 -9.88 -10.87 -5.01
N THR A 154 -9.64 -12.13 -5.38
CA THR A 154 -8.42 -12.56 -6.07
C THR A 154 -8.22 -11.82 -7.39
N ARG A 155 -9.27 -11.71 -8.22
CA ARG A 155 -9.23 -10.95 -9.48
C ARG A 155 -8.97 -9.46 -9.22
N THR A 156 -9.62 -8.87 -8.23
CA THR A 156 -9.39 -7.46 -7.87
C THR A 156 -7.96 -7.22 -7.42
N ILE A 157 -7.38 -8.08 -6.57
CA ILE A 157 -5.97 -7.99 -6.14
C ILE A 157 -5.02 -8.06 -7.35
N GLN A 158 -5.25 -8.95 -8.31
CA GLN A 158 -4.43 -9.01 -9.53
C GLN A 158 -4.58 -7.77 -10.39
N ALA A 159 -5.80 -7.25 -10.56
CA ALA A 159 -6.04 -6.03 -11.31
C ALA A 159 -5.34 -4.82 -10.66
N ILE A 160 -5.39 -4.68 -9.32
CA ILE A 160 -4.67 -3.64 -8.60
C ILE A 160 -3.16 -3.77 -8.80
N LYS A 161 -2.61 -4.99 -8.67
CA LYS A 161 -1.19 -5.25 -8.88
C LYS A 161 -0.73 -4.82 -10.28
N THR A 162 -1.50 -5.17 -11.31
CA THR A 162 -1.24 -4.78 -12.69
C THR A 162 -1.36 -3.27 -12.87
N GLY A 163 -2.41 -2.64 -12.35
CA GLY A 163 -2.63 -1.19 -12.41
C GLY A 163 -1.50 -0.40 -11.76
N ARG A 164 -1.03 -0.82 -10.58
CA ARG A 164 0.11 -0.20 -9.88
C ARG A 164 1.41 -0.30 -10.68
N LYS A 165 1.67 -1.43 -11.35
CA LYS A 165 2.82 -1.57 -12.25
C LYS A 165 2.68 -0.68 -13.48
N GLY A 166 1.49 -0.59 -14.06
CA GLY A 166 1.21 0.30 -15.19
C GLY A 166 1.43 1.76 -14.83
N MET A 167 0.93 2.19 -13.67
CA MET A 167 1.09 3.54 -13.13
C MET A 167 2.56 3.92 -12.96
N GLU A 168 3.37 3.05 -12.33
CA GLU A 168 4.82 3.24 -12.21
C GLU A 168 5.49 3.34 -13.58
N SER A 169 5.18 2.42 -14.50
CA SER A 169 5.80 2.38 -15.82
C SER A 169 5.51 3.65 -16.62
N GLU A 170 4.28 4.16 -16.54
CA GLU A 170 3.89 5.39 -17.20
C GLU A 170 4.58 6.61 -16.59
N PHE A 171 4.66 6.68 -15.25
CA PHE A 171 5.40 7.74 -14.58
C PHE A 171 6.88 7.77 -15.02
N ILE A 172 7.57 6.62 -14.98
CA ILE A 172 8.98 6.51 -15.38
C ILE A 172 9.17 6.95 -16.84
N ARG A 173 8.27 6.52 -17.75
CA ARG A 173 8.31 6.91 -19.16
C ARG A 173 8.22 8.43 -19.39
N ILE A 174 7.52 9.15 -18.51
CA ILE A 174 7.32 10.60 -18.62
C ILE A 174 8.51 11.38 -18.06
N VAL A 175 9.14 10.88 -17.00
CA VAL A 175 10.21 11.60 -16.27
C VAL A 175 11.63 11.22 -16.66
N SER A 176 11.79 10.13 -17.42
CA SER A 176 13.09 9.72 -18.01
C SER A 176 13.32 10.42 -19.34
#